data_AF-A0A4Q6J708-F1
#
_entry.id   AF-A0A4Q6J708-F1
#
_cell.length_a   1.000
_cell.length_b   1.000
_cell.length_c   1.000
_cell.angle_alpha   90.00
_cell.angle_beta   90.00
_cell.angle_gamma   90.00
#
_symmetry.space_group_name_H-M   'P 1'
#
loop_
_entity.id
_entity.type
_entity.pdbx_description
1 polymer ?
#
loop_
_entity_poly.entity_id
_entity_poly.type
_entity_poly.pdbx_seq_one_letter_code
_entity_poly.pdbx_strand_id
1 'polypeptide(L)' 'MKQFNTMMNVGKVKYVVNYHDGVKTHEDGSPFFDIVTFSNKKKRNTFIRELTNQGYTEK' A
#
# COMPACT_ATOMS: atom_id res chain seq x y z
N MET A 1 -12.72 -3.84 -0.95
CA MET A 1 -11.96 -4.76 -0.06
C MET A 1 -10.66 -4.09 0.34
N LYS A 2 -10.31 -4.11 1.63
CA LYS A 2 -9.04 -3.57 2.12
C LYS A 2 -7.90 -4.45 1.62
N GLN A 3 -7.03 -3.89 0.78
CA GLN A 3 -5.94 -4.64 0.17
C GLN A 3 -4.69 -3.78 0.03
N PHE A 4 -3.52 -4.39 0.12
CA PHE A 4 -2.26 -3.74 -0.20
C PHE A 4 -1.36 -4.66 -1.03
N ASN A 5 -0.43 -4.07 -1.76
CA ASN A 5 0.66 -4.79 -2.40
C ASN A 5 1.97 -4.05 -2.18
N THR A 6 3.08 -4.75 -2.37
CA THR A 6 4.41 -4.16 -2.25
C THR A 6 5.16 -4.27 -3.57
N MET A 7 5.90 -3.23 -3.90
CA MET A 7 6.79 -3.20 -5.06
C MET A 7 8.18 -2.74 -4.61
N MET A 8 9.21 -3.23 -5.31
CA MET A 8 10.60 -2.89 -5.03
C MET A 8 11.24 -2.23 -6.24
N ASN A 9 12.15 -1.29 -6.00
CA ASN A 9 12.97 -0.64 -7.04
C ASN A 9 12.14 0.05 -8.14
N VAL A 10 11.07 0.74 -7.76
CA VAL A 10 10.27 1.57 -8.69
C VAL A 10 11.01 2.89 -8.90
N GLY A 11 11.71 3.01 -10.04
CA GLY A 11 12.60 4.15 -10.32
C GLY A 11 13.72 4.25 -9.28
N LYS A 12 13.81 5.40 -8.57
CA LYS A 12 14.79 5.61 -7.48
C LYS A 12 14.31 5.11 -6.12
N VAL A 13 13.05 4.68 -6.01
CA VAL A 13 12.45 4.29 -4.73
C VAL A 13 12.69 2.81 -4.46
N LYS A 14 13.26 2.50 -3.29
CA LYS A 14 13.58 1.12 -2.90
C LYS A 14 12.34 0.30 -2.55
N TYR A 15 11.41 0.90 -1.81
CA TYR A 15 10.22 0.21 -1.31
C TYR A 15 8.97 1.05 -1.54
N VAL A 16 7.96 0.45 -2.15
CA VAL A 16 6.66 1.04 -2.40
C VAL A 16 5.60 0.12 -1.82
N VAL A 17 4.60 0.71 -1.17
CA VAL A 17 3.40 0.02 -0.70
C VAL A 17 2.20 0.74 -1.30
N ASN A 18 1.44 0.04 -2.13
CA ASN A 18 0.15 0.52 -2.63
C ASN A 18 -0.95 -0.10 -1.79
N TYR A 19 -1.94 0.68 -1.37
CA TYR A 19 -3.04 0.18 -0.53
C TYR A 19 -4.36 0.86 -0.90
N HIS A 20 -5.45 0.12 -0.75
CA HIS A 20 -6.80 0.58 -1.01
C HIS A 20 -7.65 0.23 0.21
N ASP A 21 -8.33 1.23 0.75
CA ASP A 21 -9.14 1.13 1.97
C ASP A 21 -10.48 0.38 1.79
N GLY A 22 -10.80 0.01 0.55
CA GLY A 22 -12.05 -0.63 0.21
C GLY A 22 -13.20 0.34 -0.08
N VAL A 23 -12.96 1.65 0.01
CA VAL A 23 -13.97 2.71 -0.09
C VAL A 23 -13.63 3.72 -1.17
N LYS A 24 -12.39 4.18 -1.27
CA LYS A 24 -11.98 5.20 -2.24
C LYS A 24 -12.06 4.69 -3.67
N THR A 25 -12.81 5.39 -4.50
CA THR A 25 -12.92 5.09 -5.92
C THR A 25 -12.63 6.34 -6.75
N HIS A 26 -12.18 6.14 -7.98
CA HIS A 26 -12.18 7.17 -9.00
C HIS A 26 -13.62 7.48 -9.45
N GLU A 27 -13.80 8.53 -10.27
CA GLU A 27 -15.13 8.93 -10.78
C GLU A 27 -15.80 7.83 -11.62
N ASP A 28 -15.00 6.97 -12.24
CA ASP A 28 -15.46 5.82 -13.03
C ASP A 28 -15.82 4.59 -12.17
N GLY A 29 -15.72 4.70 -10.83
CA GLY A 29 -15.98 3.62 -9.89
C GLY A 29 -14.84 2.61 -9.74
N SER A 30 -13.71 2.78 -10.43
CA SER A 30 -12.53 1.93 -10.25
C SER A 30 -11.88 2.18 -8.88
N PRO A 31 -11.31 1.16 -8.22
CA PRO A 31 -10.68 1.33 -6.91
C PRO A 31 -9.47 2.29 -6.99
N PHE A 32 -9.49 3.32 -6.14
CA PHE A 32 -8.37 4.24 -5.98
C PHE A 32 -7.38 3.66 -4.97
N PHE A 33 -6.11 3.57 -5.36
CA PHE A 33 -5.02 3.11 -4.50
C PHE A 33 -4.17 4.29 -4.04
N ASP A 34 -4.02 4.43 -2.73
CA ASP A 34 -3.01 5.29 -2.14
C ASP A 34 -1.63 4.62 -2.24
N ILE A 35 -0.58 5.43 -2.24
CA ILE A 35 0.81 4.99 -2.36
C ILE A 35 1.67 5.58 -1.25
N VAL A 36 2.46 4.73 -0.59
CA VAL A 36 3.51 5.18 0.34
C VAL A 36 4.85 4.62 -0.10
N THR A 37 5.87 5.47 -0.04
CA THR A 37 7.24 5.11 -0.39
C THR A 37 8.15 5.12 0.82
N PHE A 38 9.10 4.19 0.87
CA PHE A 38 10.08 4.08 1.95
C PHE A 38 11.47 3.87 1.38
N SER A 39 12.45 4.55 1.98
CA SER A 39 13.88 4.30 1.74
C SER A 39 14.47 3.27 2.70
N ASN A 40 13.75 2.95 3.79
CA ASN A 40 14.19 2.07 4.87
C ASN A 40 13.23 0.88 5.06
N LYS A 41 13.80 -0.34 5.07
CA LYS A 41 13.07 -1.61 5.21
C LYS A 41 12.26 -1.71 6.51
N LYS A 42 12.80 -1.22 7.63
CA LYS A 42 12.12 -1.28 8.95
C LYS A 42 10.86 -0.42 8.97
N LYS A 43 10.91 0.79 8.39
CA LYS A 43 9.74 1.68 8.31
C LYS A 43 8.64 1.06 7.46
N ARG A 44 8.99 0.53 6.29
CA ARG A 44 8.06 -0.22 5.43
C ARG A 44 7.40 -1.38 6.19
N ASN A 45 8.19 -2.20 6.89
CA ASN A 45 7.64 -3.35 7.64
C ASN A 45 6.70 -2.93 8.77
N THR A 46 7.00 -1.81 9.44
CA THR A 46 6.13 -1.25 10.47
C THR A 46 4.78 -0.85 9.89
N PHE A 47 4.80 -0.15 8.74
CA PHE A 47 3.60 0.24 8.03
C PHE A 47 2.78 -0.96 7.53
N ILE A 48 3.43 -1.99 6.98
CA ILE A 48 2.73 -3.23 6.58
C ILE A 48 2.05 -3.88 7.79
N ARG A 49 2.72 -3.95 8.94
CA ARG A 49 2.13 -4.48 10.17
C ARG A 49 0.93 -3.67 10.63
N GLU A 50 0.98 -2.34 10.52
CA GLU A 50 -0.16 -1.46 10.81
C GLU A 50 -1.33 -1.74 9.87
N LEU A 51 -1.09 -1.90 8.57
CA LEU A 51 -2.11 -2.29 7.59
C LEU A 51 -2.73 -3.66 7.91
N THR A 52 -1.90 -4.66 8.21
CA THR A 52 -2.39 -5.99 8.61
C THR A 52 -3.26 -5.89 9.88
N ASN A 53 -2.84 -5.13 10.89
CA ASN A 53 -3.64 -4.90 12.10
C ASN A 53 -4.96 -4.17 11.83
N GLN A 54 -5.01 -3.31 10.81
CA GLN A 54 -6.22 -2.62 10.35
C GLN A 54 -7.13 -3.50 9.46
N GLY A 55 -6.75 -4.76 9.23
CA GLY A 55 -7.51 -5.73 8.45
C GLY A 55 -7.30 -5.64 6.95
N TYR A 56 -6.18 -5.07 6.49
CA TYR A 56 -5.81 -5.13 5.08
C TYR A 56 -5.15 -6.46 4.73
N THR A 57 -5.51 -7.00 3.56
CA THR A 57 -4.94 -8.25 3.04
C THR A 57 -3.89 -7.96 1.97
N GLU A 58 -2.79 -8.69 1.98
CA GLU A 58 -1.79 -8.61 0.91
C GLU A 58 -2.32 -9.27 -0.38
N LYS A 59 -2.07 -8.65 -1.52
CA LYS A 59 -2.47 -9.14 -2.85
C LYS A 59 -1.27 -9.31 -3.78
#